data_AF-A0A9W7T167-F1
#
_entry.id   AF-A0A9W7T167-F1
#
_cell.length_a   1.000
_cell.length_b   1.000
_cell.length_c   1.000
_cell.angle_alpha   90.00
_cell.angle_beta   90.00
_cell.angle_gamma   90.00
#
_symmetry.space_group_name_H-M   'P 1'
#
loop_
_entity.id
_entity.type
_entity.pdbx_description
1 polymer ?
#
loop_
_entity_poly.entity_id
_entity_poly.type
_entity_poly.pdbx_seq_one_letter_code
_entity_poly.pdbx_strand_id
1 'polypeptide(L)'
;MQWAAGDQTPGNGYLECLTDEEKGQVSFSPIQEITENAVCTQDGRVHEVDVLICATGSDVSFQPRFPVVGRHGRALAAAWDKTPETYLSATAPGVPKYFRESPRVDHDDR
;
A
#
# COMPACT_ATOMS: atom_id res chain seq x y z
N MET A 1 4.41 -3.65 -20.71
CA MET A 1 3.88 -4.31 -19.50
C MET A 1 2.38 -4.10 -19.51
N GLN A 2 1.62 -5.19 -19.66
CA GLN A 2 0.17 -5.17 -19.74
C GLN A 2 -0.36 -5.65 -18.39
N TRP A 3 -1.15 -4.82 -17.73
CA TRP A 3 -1.83 -5.19 -16.49
C TRP A 3 -3.00 -6.13 -16.83
N ALA A 4 -3.14 -7.23 -16.10
CA ALA A 4 -4.31 -8.09 -16.17
C ALA A 4 -5.46 -7.43 -15.40
N ALA A 5 -6.61 -7.25 -16.05
CA ALA A 5 -7.81 -6.72 -15.43
C ALA A 5 -8.46 -7.81 -14.55
N GLY A 6 -8.46 -7.60 -13.24
CA GLY A 6 -9.08 -8.49 -12.27
C GLY A 6 -9.02 -7.86 -10.89
N ASP A 7 -10.09 -7.14 -10.54
CA ASP A 7 -10.46 -6.74 -9.18
C ASP A 7 -9.61 -5.67 -8.47
N GLN A 8 -9.46 -4.52 -9.14
CA GLN A 8 -9.13 -3.22 -8.52
C GLN A 8 -9.83 -2.07 -9.26
N THR A 9 -11.05 -2.29 -9.74
CA THR A 9 -11.74 -1.27 -10.53
C THR A 9 -12.26 -0.17 -9.61
N PRO A 10 -11.99 1.12 -9.92
CA PRO A 10 -12.56 2.23 -9.19
C PRO A 10 -14.09 2.14 -9.14
N GLY A 11 -14.70 2.61 -8.05
CA GLY A 11 -16.15 2.61 -7.89
C GLY A 11 -16.85 3.49 -8.94
N ASN A 12 -18.17 3.32 -9.05
CA ASN A 12 -19.00 4.14 -9.94
C ASN A 12 -18.79 5.63 -9.68
N GLY A 13 -18.68 6.44 -10.74
CA GLY A 13 -18.47 7.88 -10.64
C GLY A 13 -16.99 8.32 -10.64
N TYR A 14 -16.04 7.40 -10.50
CA TYR A 14 -14.61 7.76 -10.43
C TYR A 14 -14.11 8.44 -11.70
N LEU A 15 -14.44 7.91 -12.88
CA LEU A 15 -13.95 8.46 -14.14
C LEU A 15 -14.60 9.80 -14.46
N GLU A 16 -15.88 9.95 -14.12
CA GLU A 16 -16.65 11.17 -14.28
C GLU A 16 -16.04 12.31 -13.45
N CYS A 17 -15.60 12.03 -12.22
CA CYS A 17 -14.91 13.00 -11.36
C CYS A 17 -13.60 13.52 -11.95
N LEU A 18 -12.88 12.73 -12.74
CA LEU A 18 -11.62 13.17 -13.37
C LEU A 18 -11.85 14.17 -14.51
N THR A 19 -13.07 14.21 -15.06
CA THR A 19 -13.43 15.11 -16.16
C THR A 19 -14.13 16.40 -15.71
N ASP A 20 -14.49 16.49 -14.43
CA ASP A 20 -15.19 17.64 -13.86
C ASP A 20 -14.17 18.67 -13.34
N GLU A 21 -13.86 19.67 -14.16
CA GLU A 21 -12.86 20.70 -13.87
C GLU A 21 -13.20 21.57 -12.64
N GLU A 22 -14.48 21.64 -12.26
CA GLU A 22 -14.92 22.38 -11.07
C GLU A 22 -14.71 21.55 -9.79
N LYS A 23 -14.75 20.21 -9.89
CA LYS A 23 -14.65 19.32 -8.72
C LYS A 23 -13.25 18.78 -8.46
N GLY A 24 -12.39 18.69 -9.48
CA GLY A 24 -11.11 18.01 -9.31
C GLY A 24 -10.07 18.44 -10.33
N GLN A 25 -8.83 18.46 -9.87
CA GLN A 25 -7.66 18.64 -10.72
C GLN A 25 -6.73 17.43 -10.54
N VAL A 26 -6.23 16.90 -11.64
CA VAL A 26 -5.24 15.82 -11.64
C VAL A 26 -3.85 16.42 -11.85
N SER A 27 -2.93 16.13 -10.95
CA SER A 27 -1.51 16.49 -11.07
C SER A 27 -0.65 15.24 -11.16
N PHE A 28 0.23 15.20 -12.16
CA PHE A 28 1.26 14.15 -12.30
C PHE A 28 2.64 14.62 -11.82
N SER A 29 2.76 15.89 -11.41
CA SER A 29 4.00 16.49 -10.94
C SER A 29 4.36 15.91 -9.56
N PRO A 30 5.61 15.50 -9.31
CA PRO A 30 6.02 15.01 -7.99
C PRO A 30 5.81 16.08 -6.92
N ILE A 31 5.40 15.64 -5.73
CA ILE A 31 5.34 16.49 -4.54
C ILE A 31 6.77 16.83 -4.12
N GLN A 32 7.05 18.12 -3.95
CA GLN A 32 8.31 18.63 -3.44
C GLN A 32 8.28 18.71 -1.91
N GLU A 33 7.25 19.33 -1.35
CA GLU A 33 7.05 19.46 0.08
C GLU A 33 5.58 19.68 0.43
N ILE A 34 5.24 19.47 1.70
CA ILE A 34 3.92 19.76 2.27
C ILE A 34 4.13 20.82 3.35
N THR A 35 3.37 21.90 3.25
CA THR A 35 3.34 22.99 4.22
C THR A 35 2.12 22.85 5.13
N GLU A 36 1.91 23.77 6.06
CA GLU A 36 0.79 23.73 7.00
C GLU A 36 -0.59 23.71 6.30
N ASN A 37 -0.70 24.36 5.14
CA ASN A 37 -1.96 24.57 4.43
C ASN A 37 -1.90 24.26 2.92
N ALA A 38 -0.80 23.70 2.41
CA ALA A 38 -0.66 23.46 0.97
C ALA A 38 0.31 22.33 0.61
N VAL A 39 0.10 21.77 -0.58
CA VAL A 39 1.01 20.82 -1.24
C VAL A 39 1.76 21.55 -2.35
N CYS A 40 3.08 21.57 -2.27
CA CYS A 40 3.96 22.18 -3.26
C CYS A 40 4.52 21.10 -4.20
N THR A 41 4.35 21.27 -5.50
CA THR A 41 4.84 20.34 -6.53
C THR A 41 6.07 20.87 -7.25
N GLN A 42 6.88 19.98 -7.82
CA GLN A 42 8.17 20.35 -8.45
C GLN A 42 8.06 21.24 -9.69
N ASP A 43 6.87 21.36 -10.27
CA ASP A 43 6.56 22.30 -11.36
C ASP A 43 6.31 23.73 -10.86
N GLY A 44 6.49 23.99 -9.56
CA GLY A 44 6.32 25.30 -8.93
C GLY A 44 4.88 25.65 -8.59
N ARG A 45 3.94 24.71 -8.71
CA ARG A 45 2.55 24.93 -8.31
C ARG A 45 2.37 24.69 -6.81
N VAL A 46 1.44 25.46 -6.24
CA VAL A 46 1.02 25.37 -4.84
C VAL A 46 -0.46 25.06 -4.83
N HIS A 47 -0.82 23.93 -4.23
CA HIS A 47 -2.21 23.49 -4.08
C HIS A 47 -2.61 23.69 -2.62
N GLU A 48 -3.33 24.78 -2.33
CA GLU A 48 -3.89 25.01 -1.00
C GLU A 48 -4.98 23.98 -0.71
N VAL A 49 -4.90 23.36 0.47
CA VAL A 49 -5.83 22.31 0.90
C VAL A 49 -6.17 22.47 2.37
N ASP A 50 -7.44 22.28 2.71
CA ASP A 50 -7.88 22.20 4.11
C ASP A 50 -7.65 20.81 4.70
N VAL A 51 -7.65 19.78 3.85
CA VAL A 51 -7.56 18.36 4.24
C VAL A 51 -6.65 17.61 3.26
N LEU A 52 -5.69 16.87 3.80
CA LEU A 52 -4.83 15.97 3.04
C LEU A 52 -5.20 14.51 3.31
N ILE A 53 -5.53 13.76 2.25
CA ILE A 53 -5.87 12.33 2.33
C ILE A 53 -4.72 11.51 1.74
N CYS A 54 -4.04 10.73 2.58
CA CYS A 54 -2.94 9.84 2.16
C CYS A 54 -3.47 8.46 1.77
N ALA A 55 -3.86 8.30 0.50
CA ALA A 55 -4.27 7.01 -0.06
C ALA A 55 -3.07 6.17 -0.55
N THR A 56 -2.02 6.02 0.27
CA THR A 56 -0.74 5.36 -0.11
C THR A 56 -0.82 3.84 -0.24
N GLY A 57 -1.97 3.23 0.06
CA GLY A 57 -2.16 1.78 0.08
C GLY A 57 -1.67 1.12 1.38
N SER A 58 -1.50 -0.20 1.33
CA SER A 58 -1.15 -1.05 2.48
C SER A 58 0.26 -1.62 2.35
N ASP A 59 0.92 -1.87 3.48
CA ASP A 59 2.19 -2.61 3.51
C ASP A 59 1.98 -4.08 3.13
N VAL A 60 2.50 -4.46 1.97
CA VAL A 60 2.44 -5.81 1.40
C VAL A 60 3.77 -6.57 1.55
N SER A 61 4.66 -6.13 2.45
CA SER A 61 5.92 -6.83 2.75
C SER A 61 5.68 -8.18 3.45
N PHE A 62 4.51 -8.35 4.08
CA PHE A 62 4.18 -9.47 4.96
C PHE A 62 5.11 -9.63 6.16
N GLN A 63 6.03 -8.69 6.41
CA GLN A 63 6.94 -8.78 7.56
C GLN A 63 6.14 -8.76 8.87
N PRO A 64 6.51 -9.59 9.86
CA PRO A 64 5.84 -9.57 11.15
C PRO A 64 6.06 -8.22 11.85
N ARG A 65 5.01 -7.68 12.49
CA ARG A 65 5.08 -6.39 13.21
C ARG A 65 6.06 -6.38 14.39
N PHE A 66 6.38 -7.55 14.93
CA PHE A 66 7.35 -7.73 16.01
C PHE A 66 8.51 -8.63 15.55
N PRO A 67 9.72 -8.48 16.13
CA PRO A 67 10.85 -9.32 15.78
C PRO A 67 10.56 -10.80 16.04
N VAL A 68 10.61 -11.61 14.98
CA VAL A 68 10.53 -13.07 15.06
C VAL A 68 11.89 -13.64 14.70
N VAL A 69 12.52 -14.33 15.64
CA VAL A 69 13.85 -14.95 15.46
C VAL A 69 13.67 -16.46 15.39
N GLY A 70 14.03 -17.04 14.25
CA GLY A 70 14.01 -18.47 14.01
C GLY A 70 15.29 -19.18 14.46
N ARG A 71 15.51 -20.38 13.91
CA ARG A 71 16.72 -21.15 14.15
C ARG A 71 17.98 -20.37 13.72
N HIS A 72 19.08 -20.62 14.41
CA HIS A 72 20.38 -20.01 14.14
C HIS A 72 20.38 -18.46 14.22
N GLY A 73 19.43 -17.88 14.96
CA GLY A 73 19.35 -16.42 15.14
C GLY A 73 18.84 -15.65 13.93
N ARG A 74 18.31 -16.34 12.91
CA ARG A 74 17.83 -15.68 11.68
C ARG A 74 16.51 -14.96 11.94
N ALA A 75 16.48 -13.66 11.69
CA ALA A 75 15.26 -12.86 11.77
C ALA A 75 14.34 -13.14 10.57
N LEU A 76 13.04 -13.34 10.83
CA LEU A 76 12.04 -13.60 9.80
C LEU A 76 11.84 -12.41 8.87
N ALA A 77 11.88 -11.17 9.40
CA ALA A 77 11.80 -9.96 8.59
C ALA A 77 12.92 -9.91 7.53
N ALA A 78 14.16 -10.23 7.92
CA ALA A 78 15.27 -10.32 6.98
C ALA A 78 15.13 -11.48 5.98
N ALA A 79 14.51 -12.60 6.39
CA ALA A 79 14.24 -13.71 5.48
C ALA A 79 13.17 -13.36 4.43
N TRP A 80 12.26 -12.44 4.72
CA TRP A 80 11.14 -12.03 3.85
C TRP A 80 11.31 -10.65 3.22
N ASP A 81 12.50 -10.06 3.30
CA ASP A 81 12.81 -8.73 2.76
C ASP A 81 12.50 -8.59 1.25
N LYS A 82 12.74 -9.65 0.48
CA LYS A 82 12.47 -9.68 -0.97
C LYS A 82 11.23 -10.47 -1.33
N THR A 83 11.15 -11.71 -0.83
CA THR A 83 10.07 -12.63 -1.19
C THR A 83 9.69 -13.44 0.06
N PRO A 84 8.45 -13.30 0.55
CA PRO A 84 7.96 -14.13 1.64
C PRO A 84 7.80 -15.59 1.24
N GLU A 85 8.75 -16.44 1.68
CA GLU A 85 8.66 -17.89 1.50
C GLU A 85 7.84 -18.51 2.62
N THR A 86 6.82 -19.28 2.24
CA THR A 86 5.94 -19.98 3.18
C THR A 86 5.62 -21.39 2.69
N TYR A 87 5.29 -22.28 3.62
CA TYR A 87 4.68 -23.57 3.31
C TYR A 87 3.18 -23.50 3.57
N LEU A 88 2.40 -23.73 2.50
CA LEU A 88 0.93 -23.66 2.49
C LEU A 88 0.36 -22.34 3.03
N SER A 89 1.08 -21.22 2.82
CA SER A 89 0.73 -19.90 3.35
C SER A 89 0.59 -19.82 4.88
N ALA A 90 1.00 -20.87 5.60
CA ALA A 90 0.74 -21.01 7.03
C ALA A 90 2.01 -20.93 7.88
N THR A 91 3.14 -21.41 7.38
CA THR A 91 4.39 -21.54 8.16
C THR A 91 5.60 -20.99 7.43
N ALA A 92 6.63 -20.59 8.18
CA ALA A 92 7.86 -20.02 7.65
C ALA A 92 9.04 -21.01 7.81
N PRO A 93 9.88 -21.21 6.77
CA PRO A 93 11.08 -22.03 6.87
C PRO A 93 12.01 -21.57 7.99
N GLY A 94 12.51 -22.51 8.80
CA GLY A 94 13.46 -22.20 9.86
C GLY A 94 12.86 -21.53 11.11
N VAL A 95 11.55 -21.30 11.17
CA VAL A 95 10.86 -20.75 12.34
C VAL A 95 9.88 -21.79 12.91
N PRO A 96 10.35 -22.74 13.74
CA PRO A 96 9.50 -23.82 14.24
C PRO A 96 8.36 -23.26 15.11
N LYS A 97 7.17 -23.88 15.02
CA LYS A 97 5.94 -23.48 15.73
C LYS A 97 5.43 -22.07 15.38
N TYR A 98 5.92 -21.45 14.32
CA TYR A 98 5.35 -20.22 13.77
C TYR A 98 4.22 -20.56 12.81
N PHE A 99 3.02 -20.10 13.15
CA PHE A 99 1.83 -20.20 12.31
C PHE A 99 1.28 -18.81 12.07
N ARG A 100 0.96 -18.50 10.82
CA ARG A 100 0.31 -17.27 10.38
C ARG A 100 -0.96 -17.66 9.65
N GLU A 101 -2.09 -17.10 10.06
CA GLU A 101 -3.23 -17.01 9.17
C GLU A 101 -2.94 -15.93 8.13
N SER A 102 -3.17 -16.23 6.85
CA SER A 102 -3.19 -15.17 5.84
C SER A 102 -4.18 -14.10 6.30
N PRO A 103 -3.87 -12.80 6.15
CA PRO A 103 -4.81 -11.74 6.49
C PRO A 103 -6.17 -12.06 5.86
N ARG A 104 -7.24 -12.02 6.65
CA ARG A 104 -8.59 -12.09 6.09
C ARG A 104 -8.72 -10.92 5.12
N VAL A 105 -8.96 -11.23 3.86
CA VAL A 105 -9.47 -10.24 2.91
C VAL A 105 -10.95 -10.17 3.24
N ASP A 106 -11.35 -9.12 3.95
CA ASP A 106 -12.76 -8.83 4.14
C ASP A 106 -13.32 -8.48 2.75
N HIS A 107 -13.94 -9.45 2.08
CA HIS A 107 -14.88 -9.16 1.01
C HIS A 107 -16.11 -8.54 1.69
N ASP A 108 -16.10 -7.23 1.84
CA ASP A 108 -17.31 -6.49 2.17
C ASP A 108 -18.23 -6.58 0.94
N ASP A 109 -19.07 -7.62 0.91
CA ASP A 109 -20.18 -7.72 -0.02
C ASP A 109 -21.22 -6.66 0.37
N ARG A 110 -21.03 -5.43 -0.10
CA ARG A 110 -22.04 -4.36 -0.07
C ARG A 110 -22.10 -3.57 -1.37
#